data_AF-C0XTP1-F1
#
_entry.id   AF-C0XTP1-F1
#
_cell.length_a   1.000
_cell.length_b   1.000
_cell.length_c   1.000
_cell.angle_alpha   90.00
_cell.angle_beta   90.00
_cell.angle_gamma   90.00
#
_symmetry.space_group_name_H-M   'P 1'
#
loop_
_entity.id
_entity.type
_entity.pdbx_description
1 polymer ?
#
loop_
_entity_poly.entity_id
_entity_poly.type
_entity_poly.pdbx_seq_one_letter_code
_entity_poly.pdbx_strand_id
1 'polypeptide(L)'
;MHLIRAANRWVSYQDRKSVSRALREVYTAPNEDTARASLDAFEASELGQKYPQSVKVWRDAWERFIPFLQFPPAARRVLYTTNSIESLNAELRKATRNRGQFPNDTAALKTLWLMICNIEDKRAAQRAKKAKRAIECNGYVEGAKATGWKQAINQLAVAYPDRFADYL
;
A
#
# COMPACT_ATOMS: atom_id res chain seq x y z
N MET A 1 4.71 -1.17 1.44
CA MET A 1 4.61 -1.47 -0.01
C MET A 1 5.67 -0.79 -0.85
N HIS A 2 5.88 0.52 -0.76
CA HIS A 2 7.00 1.17 -1.47
C HIS A 2 8.36 0.57 -1.10
N LEU A 3 8.57 0.19 0.17
CA LEU A 3 9.78 -0.48 0.63
C LEU A 3 10.03 -1.84 -0.06
N ILE A 4 8.99 -2.70 -0.14
CA ILE A 4 9.07 -3.99 -0.84
C ILE A 4 9.38 -3.81 -2.33
N ARG A 5 8.82 -2.78 -2.97
CA ARG A 5 9.10 -2.47 -4.38
C ARG A 5 10.53 -1.97 -4.60
N ALA A 6 11.01 -1.11 -3.71
CA ALA A 6 12.38 -0.62 -3.74
C ALA A 6 13.38 -1.77 -3.58
N ALA A 7 13.13 -2.71 -2.65
CA ALA A 7 13.94 -3.91 -2.49
C ALA A 7 13.90 -4.78 -3.77
N ASN A 8 12.71 -5.08 -4.30
CA ASN A 8 12.56 -5.91 -5.51
C ASN A 8 13.10 -5.27 -6.80
N ARG A 9 13.47 -3.98 -6.80
CA ARG A 9 14.10 -3.32 -7.96
C ARG A 9 15.42 -4.00 -8.37
N TRP A 10 16.14 -4.53 -7.39
CA TRP A 10 17.44 -5.17 -7.57
C TRP A 10 17.35 -6.69 -7.80
N VAL A 11 16.14 -7.25 -7.72
CA VAL A 11 15.90 -8.69 -7.76
C VAL A 11 15.49 -9.11 -9.17
N SER A 12 16.08 -10.21 -9.64
CA SER A 12 15.75 -10.84 -10.91
C SER A 12 14.27 -11.27 -10.93
N TYR A 13 13.64 -11.31 -12.11
CA TYR A 13 12.23 -11.69 -12.19
C TYR A 13 11.96 -13.10 -11.61
N GLN A 14 12.89 -14.03 -11.83
CA GLN A 14 12.79 -15.42 -11.36
C GLN A 14 12.77 -15.50 -9.82
N ASP A 15 13.58 -14.67 -9.14
CA ASP A 15 13.74 -14.71 -7.69
C ASP A 15 12.82 -13.75 -6.92
N ARG A 16 12.08 -12.87 -7.60
CA ARG A 16 11.18 -11.89 -6.94
C ARG A 16 10.16 -12.55 -6.02
N LYS A 17 9.64 -13.71 -6.40
CA LYS A 17 8.62 -14.42 -5.61
C LYS A 17 9.20 -14.97 -4.31
N SER A 18 10.40 -15.57 -4.36
CA SER A 18 11.07 -16.12 -3.18
C SER A 18 11.56 -14.99 -2.27
N VAL A 19 12.18 -13.94 -2.82
CA VAL A 19 12.60 -12.77 -2.04
C VAL A 19 11.41 -12.07 -1.38
N SER A 20 10.30 -11.86 -2.11
CA SER A 20 9.10 -11.25 -1.52
C SER A 20 8.46 -12.11 -0.44
N ARG A 21 8.59 -13.45 -0.52
CA ARG A 21 8.13 -14.36 0.52
C ARG A 21 9.01 -14.24 1.78
N ALA A 22 10.33 -14.23 1.64
CA ALA A 22 11.23 -14.05 2.79
C ALA A 22 11.02 -12.68 3.45
N LEU A 23 10.97 -11.60 2.66
CA LEU A 23 10.70 -10.26 3.17
C LEU A 23 9.30 -10.10 3.79
N ARG A 24 8.35 -10.99 3.48
CA ARG A 24 7.04 -11.01 4.14
C ARG A 24 7.15 -11.30 5.62
N GLU A 25 8.04 -12.20 6.00
CA GLU A 25 8.24 -12.58 7.39
C GLU A 25 8.61 -11.35 8.23
N VAL A 26 9.46 -10.46 7.69
CA VAL A 26 9.86 -9.19 8.33
C VAL A 26 8.65 -8.29 8.68
N TYR A 27 7.78 -7.97 7.71
CA TYR A 27 6.66 -7.04 7.95
C TYR A 27 5.40 -7.71 8.53
N THR A 28 5.36 -9.03 8.62
CA THR A 28 4.30 -9.75 9.32
C THR A 28 4.69 -10.21 10.72
N ALA A 29 5.95 -9.99 11.12
CA ALA A 29 6.45 -10.33 12.44
C ALA A 29 5.66 -9.63 13.56
N PRO A 30 5.46 -10.28 14.72
CA PRO A 30 4.63 -9.74 15.80
C PRO A 30 5.21 -8.46 16.41
N ASN A 31 6.54 -8.39 16.58
CA ASN A 31 7.25 -7.30 17.24
C ASN A 31 8.56 -6.97 16.51
N GLU A 32 9.26 -5.94 16.99
CA GLU A 32 10.52 -5.47 16.38
C GLU A 32 11.63 -6.52 16.43
N ASP A 33 11.84 -7.18 17.57
CA ASP A 33 12.93 -8.15 17.73
C ASP A 33 12.80 -9.32 16.75
N THR A 34 11.58 -9.84 16.62
CA THR A 34 11.29 -10.92 15.65
C THR A 34 11.40 -10.43 14.21
N ALA A 35 10.99 -9.20 13.91
CA ALA A 35 11.17 -8.62 12.58
C ALA A 35 12.66 -8.48 12.23
N ARG A 36 13.47 -8.05 13.21
CA ARG A 36 14.92 -7.88 13.06
C ARG A 36 15.60 -9.22 12.83
N ALA A 37 15.26 -10.22 13.64
CA ALA A 37 15.75 -11.59 13.46
C ALA A 37 15.37 -12.17 12.08
N SER A 38 14.16 -11.91 11.58
CA SER A 38 13.77 -12.32 10.22
C SER A 38 14.58 -11.59 9.14
N LEU A 39 14.90 -10.31 9.33
CA LEU A 39 15.74 -9.57 8.39
C LEU A 39 17.18 -10.09 8.41
N ASP A 40 17.74 -10.36 9.58
CA ASP A 40 19.08 -10.94 9.77
C ASP A 40 19.16 -12.33 9.12
N ALA A 41 18.12 -13.16 9.31
CA ALA A 41 18.02 -14.48 8.68
C ALA A 41 17.92 -14.37 7.15
N PHE A 42 17.17 -13.40 6.63
CA PHE A 42 17.12 -13.15 5.19
C PHE A 42 18.48 -12.71 4.65
N GLU A 43 19.18 -11.80 5.34
CA GLU A 43 20.52 -11.33 4.96
C GLU A 43 21.54 -12.47 4.89
N ALA A 44 21.50 -13.38 5.87
CA ALA A 44 22.39 -14.54 5.92
C ALA A 44 22.06 -15.62 4.85
N SER A 45 20.82 -15.63 4.33
CA SER A 45 20.38 -16.61 3.34
C SER A 45 21.07 -16.44 1.97
N GLU A 46 21.04 -17.48 1.14
CA GLU A 46 21.57 -17.42 -0.24
C GLU A 46 20.94 -16.26 -1.04
N LEU A 47 19.64 -16.01 -0.85
CA LEU A 47 18.95 -14.90 -1.52
C LEU A 47 19.40 -13.53 -1.00
N GLY A 48 19.65 -13.39 0.30
CA GLY A 48 20.17 -12.16 0.89
C GLY A 48 21.57 -11.85 0.40
N GLN A 49 22.45 -12.87 0.38
CA GLN A 49 23.81 -12.77 -0.12
C GLN A 49 23.85 -12.47 -1.63
N LYS A 50 22.93 -13.07 -2.41
CA LYS A 50 22.78 -12.78 -3.85
C LYS A 50 22.24 -11.36 -4.11
N TYR A 51 21.41 -10.83 -3.22
CA TYR A 51 20.75 -9.52 -3.36
C TYR A 51 21.03 -8.57 -2.19
N PRO A 52 22.30 -8.18 -1.94
CA PRO A 52 22.66 -7.36 -0.78
C PRO A 52 22.03 -5.97 -0.83
N GLN A 53 21.75 -5.42 -2.02
CA GLN A 53 21.03 -4.15 -2.16
C GLN A 53 19.58 -4.23 -1.69
N SER A 54 18.94 -5.39 -1.79
CA SER A 54 17.59 -5.58 -1.23
C SER A 54 17.62 -5.51 0.28
N VAL A 55 18.64 -6.12 0.91
CA VAL A 55 18.85 -6.06 2.36
C VAL A 55 19.14 -4.62 2.80
N LYS A 56 20.05 -3.93 2.10
CA LYS A 56 20.42 -2.54 2.38
C LYS A 56 19.21 -1.62 2.41
N VAL A 57 18.30 -1.74 1.43
CA VAL A 57 17.06 -0.94 1.38
C VAL A 57 16.23 -1.09 2.66
N TRP A 58 16.18 -2.29 3.25
CA TRP A 58 15.47 -2.54 4.51
C TRP A 58 16.23 -1.98 5.71
N ARG A 59 17.54 -2.17 5.78
CA ARG A 59 18.40 -1.63 6.84
C ARG A 59 18.33 -0.09 6.88
N ASP A 60 18.48 0.56 5.74
CA ASP A 60 18.41 2.04 5.61
C ASP A 60 17.01 2.61 5.95
N ALA A 61 15.97 1.78 5.85
CA ALA A 61 14.61 2.16 6.17
C ALA A 61 14.15 1.70 7.56
N TRP A 62 15.01 1.03 8.33
CA TRP A 62 14.62 0.30 9.54
C TRP A 62 13.91 1.19 10.55
N GLU A 63 14.52 2.32 10.93
CA GLU A 63 13.94 3.30 11.86
C GLU A 63 12.58 3.85 11.39
N ARG A 64 12.39 3.98 10.08
CA ARG A 64 11.11 4.42 9.48
C ARG A 64 10.09 3.29 9.40
N PHE A 65 10.54 2.05 9.47
CA PHE A 65 9.70 0.85 9.42
C PHE A 65 9.23 0.43 10.82
N ILE A 66 10.01 0.60 11.88
CA ILE A 66 9.62 0.19 13.25
C ILE A 66 8.21 0.67 13.65
N PRO A 67 7.80 1.94 13.43
CA PRO A 67 6.46 2.39 13.79
C PRO A 67 5.33 1.60 13.12
N PHE A 68 5.58 1.01 11.94
CA PHE A 68 4.61 0.13 11.29
C PHE A 68 4.26 -1.10 12.13
N LEU A 69 5.23 -1.63 12.90
CA LEU A 69 5.02 -2.76 13.79
C LEU A 69 4.21 -2.39 15.04
N GLN A 70 4.00 -1.11 15.35
CA GLN A 70 3.13 -0.71 16.46
C GLN A 70 1.64 -0.85 16.13
N PHE A 71 1.29 -0.98 14.85
CA PHE A 71 -0.10 -1.25 14.47
C PHE A 71 -0.49 -2.70 14.76
N PRO A 72 -1.75 -2.99 15.14
CA PRO A 72 -2.22 -4.36 15.26
C PRO A 72 -2.19 -5.13 13.92
N PRO A 73 -2.07 -6.47 13.92
CA PRO A 73 -1.93 -7.26 12.69
C PRO A 73 -3.03 -7.05 11.63
N ALA A 74 -4.29 -6.85 12.05
CA ALA A 74 -5.38 -6.60 11.10
C ALA A 74 -5.25 -5.21 10.44
N ALA A 75 -4.80 -4.20 11.20
CA ALA A 75 -4.52 -2.87 10.67
C ALA A 75 -3.31 -2.88 9.73
N ARG A 76 -2.21 -3.56 10.12
CA ARG A 76 -1.05 -3.76 9.25
C ARG A 76 -1.44 -4.39 7.91
N ARG A 77 -2.35 -5.36 7.91
CA ARG A 77 -2.87 -5.99 6.69
C ARG A 77 -3.51 -4.98 5.76
N VAL A 78 -4.40 -4.14 6.25
CA VAL A 78 -5.02 -3.08 5.44
C VAL A 78 -3.96 -2.13 4.88
N LEU A 79 -2.98 -1.74 5.70
CA LEU A 79 -1.90 -0.83 5.31
C LEU A 79 -0.97 -1.39 4.23
N TYR A 80 -0.57 -2.67 4.33
CA TYR A 80 0.31 -3.29 3.33
C TYR A 80 -0.44 -3.79 2.09
N THR A 81 -1.77 -3.93 2.12
CA THR A 81 -2.56 -4.26 0.92
C THR A 81 -2.81 -3.01 0.08
N THR A 82 -1.83 -2.59 -0.74
CA THR A 82 -1.90 -1.33 -1.50
C THR A 82 -2.60 -1.41 -2.84
N ASN A 83 -3.49 -2.39 -3.08
CA ASN A 83 -4.25 -2.47 -4.33
C ASN A 83 -4.94 -1.13 -4.66
N SER A 84 -5.46 -0.42 -3.67
CA SER A 84 -6.15 0.86 -3.87
C SER A 84 -5.22 1.99 -4.34
N ILE A 85 -4.06 2.15 -3.68
CA ILE A 85 -3.08 3.21 -4.02
C ILE A 85 -2.40 2.88 -5.36
N GLU A 86 -2.11 1.61 -5.61
CA GLU A 86 -1.48 1.17 -6.84
C GLU A 86 -2.41 1.29 -8.04
N SER A 87 -3.68 0.91 -7.87
CA SER A 87 -4.72 1.11 -8.87
C SER A 87 -4.87 2.58 -9.23
N LEU A 88 -4.93 3.47 -8.22
CA LEU A 88 -4.99 4.91 -8.45
C LEU A 88 -3.77 5.43 -9.21
N ASN A 89 -2.55 5.10 -8.75
CA ASN A 89 -1.31 5.52 -9.41
C ASN A 89 -1.19 4.98 -10.84
N ALA A 90 -1.68 3.77 -11.11
CA ALA A 90 -1.68 3.19 -12.44
C ALA A 90 -2.61 3.98 -13.38
N GLU A 91 -3.81 4.35 -12.93
CA GLU A 91 -4.74 5.19 -13.69
C GLU A 91 -4.18 6.60 -13.93
N LEU A 92 -3.60 7.24 -12.90
CA LEU A 92 -2.96 8.56 -13.05
C LEU A 92 -1.80 8.52 -14.06
N ARG A 93 -0.97 7.46 -14.05
CA ARG A 93 0.09 7.29 -15.06
C ARG A 93 -0.45 7.08 -16.47
N LYS A 94 -1.62 6.44 -16.65
CA LYS A 94 -2.26 6.35 -17.97
C LYS A 94 -2.66 7.73 -18.49
N ALA A 95 -3.17 8.59 -17.60
CA ALA A 95 -3.57 9.95 -17.97
C ALA A 95 -2.38 10.82 -18.40
N THR A 96 -1.20 10.61 -17.83
CA THR A 96 0.00 11.39 -18.18
C THR A 96 0.87 10.75 -19.25
N ARG A 97 0.72 9.44 -19.54
CA ARG A 97 1.58 8.70 -20.49
C ARG A 97 1.70 9.35 -21.87
N ASN A 98 0.60 9.88 -22.40
CA ASN A 98 0.57 10.47 -23.74
C ASN A 98 0.84 11.98 -23.74
N ARG A 99 1.16 12.57 -22.58
CA ARG A 99 1.41 14.00 -22.41
C ARG A 99 2.87 14.21 -22.01
N GLY A 100 3.73 14.48 -22.99
CA GLY A 100 5.17 14.68 -22.77
C GLY A 100 5.50 15.96 -21.98
N GLN A 101 4.67 17.00 -22.10
CA GLN A 101 4.79 18.25 -21.35
C GLN A 101 3.41 18.87 -21.08
N PHE A 102 3.33 19.69 -20.03
CA PHE A 102 2.16 20.52 -19.74
C PHE A 102 2.51 22.00 -19.96
N PRO A 103 1.58 22.82 -20.45
CA PRO A 103 1.84 24.25 -20.69
C PRO A 103 2.00 25.07 -19.40
N ASN A 104 1.42 24.62 -18.29
CA ASN A 104 1.58 25.19 -16.95
C ASN A 104 1.08 24.19 -15.88
N ASP A 105 1.33 24.51 -14.61
CA ASP A 105 0.94 23.68 -13.46
C ASP A 105 -0.57 23.51 -13.34
N THR A 106 -1.35 24.55 -13.65
CA THR A 106 -2.82 24.50 -13.61
C THR A 106 -3.38 23.46 -14.59
N ALA A 107 -2.79 23.34 -15.79
CA ALA A 107 -3.18 22.34 -16.77
C ALA A 107 -2.84 20.91 -16.30
N ALA A 108 -1.70 20.73 -15.64
CA ALA A 108 -1.32 19.46 -15.03
C ALA A 108 -2.30 19.08 -13.90
N LEU A 109 -2.57 20.00 -12.97
CA LEU A 109 -3.50 19.82 -11.86
C LEU A 109 -4.91 19.46 -12.36
N LYS A 110 -5.44 20.22 -13.33
CA LYS A 110 -6.77 19.98 -13.90
C LYS A 110 -6.86 18.61 -14.57
N THR A 111 -5.80 18.18 -15.25
CA THR A 111 -5.75 16.85 -15.88
C THR A 111 -5.81 15.74 -14.83
N LEU A 112 -5.03 15.85 -13.75
CA LEU A 112 -5.06 14.88 -12.65
C LEU A 112 -6.41 14.85 -11.95
N TRP A 113 -7.00 16.03 -11.68
CA TRP A 113 -8.33 16.16 -11.08
C TRP A 113 -9.42 15.48 -11.90
N LEU A 114 -9.49 15.78 -13.21
CA LEU A 114 -10.47 15.16 -14.11
C LEU A 114 -10.29 13.65 -14.19
N MET A 115 -9.04 13.16 -14.10
CA MET A 115 -8.78 11.73 -14.05
C MET A 115 -9.30 11.10 -12.75
N ILE A 116 -9.14 11.76 -11.61
CA ILE A 116 -9.70 11.29 -10.33
C ILE A 116 -11.23 11.21 -10.41
N CYS A 117 -11.88 12.25 -10.94
CA CYS A 117 -13.33 12.25 -11.15
C CYS A 117 -13.78 11.06 -12.01
N ASN A 118 -13.13 10.85 -13.16
CA ASN A 118 -13.42 9.73 -14.06
C ASN A 118 -13.20 8.35 -13.40
N ILE A 119 -12.20 8.20 -12.52
CA ILE A 119 -11.99 6.96 -11.76
C ILE A 119 -13.17 6.70 -10.82
N GLU A 120 -13.63 7.73 -10.11
CA GLU A 120 -14.76 7.61 -9.18
C GLU A 120 -16.08 7.37 -9.90
N ASP A 121 -16.34 8.02 -11.03
CA ASP A 121 -17.51 7.77 -11.87
C ASP A 121 -17.57 6.30 -12.33
N LYS A 122 -16.42 5.77 -12.80
CA LYS A 122 -16.32 4.35 -13.17
C LYS A 122 -16.57 3.42 -11.98
N ARG A 123 -16.04 3.75 -10.80
CA ARG A 123 -16.27 2.96 -9.57
C ARG A 123 -17.74 3.03 -9.15
N ALA A 124 -18.37 4.19 -9.21
CA ALA A 124 -19.79 4.37 -8.91
C ALA A 124 -20.67 3.53 -9.86
N ALA A 125 -20.40 3.59 -11.17
CA ALA A 125 -21.10 2.75 -12.16
C ALA A 125 -20.94 1.25 -11.88
N GLN A 126 -19.72 0.80 -11.52
CA GLN A 126 -19.48 -0.59 -11.12
C GLN A 126 -20.25 -0.99 -9.85
N ARG A 127 -20.29 -0.10 -8.85
CA ARG A 127 -21.05 -0.31 -7.61
C ARG A 127 -22.55 -0.41 -7.89
N ALA A 128 -23.09 0.48 -8.72
CA ALA A 128 -24.50 0.49 -9.11
C ALA A 128 -24.88 -0.82 -9.83
N LYS A 129 -24.04 -1.27 -10.79
CA LYS A 129 -24.21 -2.55 -11.48
C LYS A 129 -24.23 -3.73 -10.50
N LYS A 130 -23.31 -3.74 -9.53
CA LYS A 130 -23.23 -4.82 -8.51
C LYS A 130 -24.42 -4.80 -7.55
N ALA A 131 -24.89 -3.61 -7.17
CA ALA A 131 -26.00 -3.43 -6.25
C ALA A 131 -27.38 -3.57 -6.92
N LYS A 132 -27.44 -3.68 -8.25
CA LYS A 132 -28.68 -3.67 -9.06
C LYS A 132 -29.58 -2.46 -8.75
N ARG A 133 -28.99 -1.33 -8.37
CA ARG A 133 -29.70 -0.06 -8.08
C ARG A 133 -28.83 1.12 -8.47
N ALA A 134 -29.45 2.25 -8.78
CA ALA A 134 -28.74 3.51 -8.92
C ALA A 134 -28.09 3.87 -7.57
N ILE A 135 -26.81 4.24 -7.61
CA ILE A 135 -26.07 4.76 -6.45
C ILE A 135 -25.72 6.18 -6.82
N GLU A 136 -26.24 7.13 -6.06
CA GLU A 136 -25.94 8.54 -6.22
C GLU A 136 -24.49 8.79 -5.79
N CYS A 137 -23.71 9.43 -6.66
CA CYS A 137 -22.33 9.78 -6.36
C CYS A 137 -22.38 11.09 -5.54
N ASN A 138 -22.01 11.03 -4.26
CA ASN A 138 -22.12 12.15 -3.31
C ASN A 138 -21.06 13.26 -3.52
N GLY A 139 -20.35 13.26 -4.66
CA GLY A 139 -19.27 14.19 -4.98
C GLY A 139 -17.95 13.92 -4.25
N TYR A 140 -17.89 12.91 -3.37
CA TYR A 140 -16.68 12.52 -2.66
C TYR A 140 -15.98 11.33 -3.31
N VAL A 141 -14.66 11.28 -3.14
CA VAL A 141 -13.84 10.12 -3.53
C VAL A 141 -14.11 9.00 -2.51
N GLU A 142 -14.87 7.98 -2.90
CA GLU A 142 -15.24 6.87 -2.03
C GLU A 142 -14.21 5.74 -2.03
N GLY A 143 -13.40 5.65 -3.10
CA GLY A 143 -12.34 4.66 -3.18
C GLY A 143 -12.84 3.22 -3.35
N ALA A 144 -11.97 2.26 -3.04
CA ALA A 144 -12.29 0.82 -3.07
C ALA A 144 -12.51 0.28 -1.66
N LYS A 145 -13.43 -0.69 -1.50
CA LYS A 145 -13.67 -1.35 -0.21
C LYS A 145 -12.39 -2.02 0.30
N ALA A 146 -12.01 -1.70 1.54
CA ALA A 146 -10.89 -2.34 2.21
C ALA A 146 -11.33 -3.67 2.85
N THR A 147 -10.70 -4.78 2.44
CA THR A 147 -10.95 -6.09 3.02
C THR A 147 -10.41 -6.14 4.46
N GLY A 148 -11.21 -6.66 5.40
CA GLY A 148 -10.82 -6.78 6.81
C GLY A 148 -10.92 -5.49 7.62
N TRP A 149 -11.48 -4.41 7.07
CA TRP A 149 -11.58 -3.10 7.73
C TRP A 149 -12.26 -3.14 9.10
N LYS A 150 -13.35 -3.91 9.25
CA LYS A 150 -14.04 -4.06 10.54
C LYS A 150 -13.13 -4.63 11.63
N GLN A 151 -12.34 -5.66 11.29
CA GLN A 151 -11.39 -6.26 12.22
C GLN A 151 -10.24 -5.27 12.54
N ALA A 152 -9.77 -4.53 11.55
CA ALA A 152 -8.75 -3.51 11.73
C ALA A 152 -9.20 -2.39 12.67
N ILE A 153 -10.39 -1.81 12.44
CA ILE A 153 -10.97 -0.78 13.31
C ILE A 153 -11.12 -1.29 14.73
N ASN A 154 -11.66 -2.50 14.93
CA ASN A 154 -11.85 -3.04 16.28
C ASN A 154 -10.51 -3.18 17.02
N GLN A 155 -9.46 -3.64 16.35
CA GLN A 155 -8.14 -3.74 16.97
C GLN A 155 -7.51 -2.36 17.25
N LEU A 156 -7.72 -1.40 16.35
CA LEU A 156 -7.24 -0.02 16.54
C LEU A 156 -7.95 0.68 17.70
N ALA A 157 -9.26 0.47 17.85
CA ALA A 157 -10.04 0.99 18.96
C ALA A 157 -9.53 0.48 20.31
N VAL A 158 -9.16 -0.82 20.37
CA VAL A 158 -8.58 -1.41 21.58
C VAL A 158 -7.16 -0.91 21.84
N ALA A 159 -6.34 -0.76 20.80
CA ALA A 159 -4.95 -0.32 20.94
C ALA A 159 -4.81 1.18 21.23
N TYR A 160 -5.77 2.00 20.77
CA TYR A 160 -5.74 3.46 20.86
C TYR A 160 -7.13 4.00 21.26
N PRO A 161 -7.64 3.68 22.46
CA PRO A 161 -9.01 3.99 22.87
C PRO A 161 -9.34 5.48 22.78
N ASP A 162 -8.45 6.35 23.28
CA ASP A 162 -8.65 7.80 23.31
C ASP A 162 -8.70 8.45 21.92
N ARG A 163 -8.29 7.74 20.86
CA ARG A 163 -8.27 8.26 19.48
C ARG A 163 -9.56 7.97 18.71
N PHE A 164 -10.32 6.96 19.13
CA PHE A 164 -11.50 6.48 18.41
C PHE A 164 -12.79 6.64 19.20
N ALA A 165 -12.74 7.07 20.46
CA ALA A 165 -13.92 7.26 21.31
C ALA A 165 -14.99 8.17 20.69
N ASP A 166 -14.60 9.19 19.92
CA ASP A 166 -15.53 10.12 19.27
C ASP A 166 -16.11 9.60 17.93
N TYR A 167 -15.59 8.49 17.40
CA TYR A 167 -15.86 8.01 16.05
C TYR A 167 -16.50 6.61 15.98
N LEU A 168 -16.75 5.98 17.14
CA LEU A 168 -17.35 4.65 17.29
C LEU A 168 -18.73 4.74 17.93
#